data_AF-A0A382G9U4-F1
#
_entry.id   AF-A0A382G9U4-F1
#
_cell.length_a   1.000
_cell.length_b   1.000
_cell.length_c   1.000
_cell.angle_alpha   90.00
_cell.angle_beta   90.00
_cell.angle_gamma   90.00
#
_symmetry.space_group_name_H-M   'P 1'
#
loop_
_entity.id
_entity.type
_entity.pdbx_description
1 polymer ?
#
loop_
_entity_poly.entity_id
_entity_poly.type
_entity_poly.pdbx_seq_one_letter_code
_entity_poly.pdbx_strand_id
1 'polypeptide(L)'
;MAGITAGELTAADKKPLRALLITGGCCHDYATQKDLLKAGLEARLNIVVDHVHSPDKSTNPPLAIYGNADYAKGYDVVIHDECAAAQTDPKIIAGVLAPHRSGIPGVNLHCAMHSYRFGDFRKPVKAGAANAKWFEYIGLQSTGHGP
;
A
#
# COMPACT_ATOMS: atom_id res chain seq x y z
N MET A 1 -47.75 -17.29 -8.53
CA MET A 1 -46.72 -16.56 -7.77
C MET A 1 -45.43 -17.36 -7.84
N ALA A 2 -44.46 -16.94 -8.66
CA ALA A 2 -43.15 -17.57 -8.71
C ALA A 2 -42.22 -16.77 -7.80
N GLY A 3 -41.85 -17.37 -6.66
CA GLY A 3 -40.92 -16.76 -5.71
C GLY A 3 -39.50 -16.81 -6.26
N ILE A 4 -38.88 -15.64 -6.36
CA ILE A 4 -37.43 -15.53 -6.54
C ILE A 4 -36.82 -15.76 -5.16
N THR A 5 -36.23 -16.94 -4.94
CA THR A 5 -35.34 -17.14 -3.79
C THR A 5 -33.99 -16.54 -4.16
N ALA A 6 -33.74 -15.33 -3.69
CA ALA A 6 -32.38 -14.79 -3.63
C ALA A 6 -31.58 -15.69 -2.68
N GLY A 7 -30.73 -16.56 -3.23
CA GLY A 7 -29.81 -17.34 -2.42
C GLY A 7 -28.84 -16.42 -1.71
N GLU A 8 -28.81 -16.48 -0.38
CA GLU A 8 -27.77 -15.83 0.42
C GLU A 8 -26.44 -16.48 0.09
N LEU A 9 -25.58 -15.78 -0.67
CA LEU A 9 -24.17 -16.12 -0.82
C LEU A 9 -23.50 -15.93 0.53
N THR A 10 -23.23 -17.03 1.23
CA THR A 10 -22.45 -17.00 2.46
C THR A 10 -20.99 -16.67 2.14
N ALA A 11 -20.25 -16.06 3.08
CA ALA A 11 -18.85 -15.66 2.87
C ALA A 11 -17.92 -16.83 2.51
N ALA A 12 -18.34 -18.08 2.75
CA ALA A 12 -17.63 -19.30 2.42
C ALA A 12 -17.66 -19.65 0.91
N ASP A 13 -18.63 -19.13 0.15
CA ASP A 13 -18.81 -19.44 -1.27
C ASP A 13 -18.02 -18.50 -2.22
N LYS A 14 -17.31 -17.52 -1.66
CA LYS A 14 -16.50 -16.55 -2.42
C LYS A 14 -15.03 -16.91 -2.37
N LYS A 15 -14.34 -16.83 -3.52
CA LYS A 15 -12.89 -17.00 -3.59
C LYS A 15 -12.21 -16.05 -2.59
N PRO A 16 -11.15 -16.49 -1.89
CA PRO A 16 -10.43 -15.61 -0.98
C PRO A 16 -9.95 -14.35 -1.70
N LEU A 17 -10.05 -13.20 -1.02
CA LEU A 17 -9.39 -11.98 -1.47
C LEU A 17 -7.88 -12.22 -1.57
N ARG A 18 -7.20 -11.55 -2.49
CA ARG A 18 -5.73 -11.56 -2.58
C ARG A 18 -5.20 -10.19 -2.21
N ALA A 19 -4.39 -10.13 -1.15
CA ALA A 19 -3.68 -8.91 -0.76
C ALA A 19 -2.18 -9.04 -0.98
N LEU A 20 -1.56 -7.94 -1.39
CA LEU A 20 -0.11 -7.78 -1.35
C LEU A 20 0.25 -6.82 -0.21
N LEU A 21 1.00 -7.29 0.79
CA LEU A 21 1.53 -6.47 1.88
C LEU A 21 2.98 -6.08 1.58
N ILE A 22 3.23 -4.78 1.49
CA ILE A 22 4.55 -4.19 1.23
C ILE A 22 5.10 -3.62 2.53
N THR A 23 6.29 -4.05 2.94
CA THR A 23 6.91 -3.67 4.23
C THR A 23 8.40 -3.39 4.08
N GLY A 24 8.95 -2.52 4.92
CA GLY A 24 10.38 -2.20 4.97
C GLY A 24 10.66 -0.72 5.27
N GLY A 25 11.91 -0.38 5.57
CA GLY A 25 12.31 0.99 5.87
C GLY A 25 12.70 1.23 7.33
N CYS A 26 12.84 2.51 7.70
CA CYS A 26 13.57 2.94 8.90
C CYS A 26 12.93 2.66 10.25
N CYS A 27 11.63 2.89 10.36
CA CYS A 27 11.12 3.53 11.56
C CYS A 27 10.31 2.60 12.46
N HIS A 28 9.97 1.41 11.97
CA HIS A 28 9.16 0.41 12.67
C HIS A 28 9.75 -0.99 12.52
N ASP A 29 9.27 -1.93 13.32
CA ASP A 29 9.66 -3.34 13.23
C ASP A 29 8.92 -4.07 12.11
N TYR A 30 9.26 -3.73 10.87
CA TYR A 30 8.67 -4.32 9.66
C TYR A 30 8.91 -5.82 9.51
N ALA A 31 10.02 -6.31 10.06
CA ALA A 31 10.35 -7.73 10.02
C ALA A 31 9.35 -8.56 10.83
N THR A 32 8.91 -8.05 11.99
CA THR A 32 7.86 -8.68 12.80
C THR A 32 6.46 -8.33 12.27
N GLN A 33 6.22 -7.07 11.88
CA GLN A 33 4.89 -6.60 11.46
C GLN A 33 4.37 -7.34 10.24
N LYS A 34 5.21 -7.69 9.24
CA LYS A 34 4.77 -8.45 8.06
C LYS A 34 4.06 -9.75 8.45
N ASP A 35 4.62 -10.50 9.40
CA ASP A 35 4.09 -11.81 9.79
C ASP A 35 2.86 -11.66 10.70
N LEU A 36 2.86 -10.67 11.60
CA LEU A 36 1.71 -10.38 12.46
C LEU A 36 0.49 -9.90 11.67
N LEU A 37 0.68 -9.00 10.70
CA LEU A 37 -0.39 -8.47 9.87
C LEU A 37 -0.99 -9.57 9.00
N LYS A 38 -0.16 -10.38 8.33
CA LYS A 38 -0.65 -11.53 7.56
C LYS A 38 -1.44 -12.51 8.43
N ALA A 39 -0.85 -12.99 9.52
CA ALA A 39 -1.53 -13.94 10.41
C ALA A 39 -2.83 -13.35 10.97
N GLY A 40 -2.81 -12.06 11.35
CA GLY A 40 -3.97 -11.36 11.88
C GLY A 40 -5.11 -11.21 10.87
N LEU A 41 -4.79 -10.87 9.62
CA LEU A 41 -5.75 -10.70 8.54
C LEU A 41 -6.34 -12.04 8.10
N GLU A 42 -5.50 -13.05 7.85
CA GLU A 42 -5.95 -14.37 7.39
C GLU A 42 -6.78 -15.12 8.44
N ALA A 43 -6.57 -14.82 9.74
CA ALA A 43 -7.41 -15.36 10.81
C ALA A 43 -8.81 -14.71 10.92
N ARG A 44 -9.02 -13.54 10.30
CA ARG A 44 -10.25 -12.73 10.47
C ARG A 44 -11.04 -12.53 9.18
N LEU A 45 -10.39 -12.67 8.04
CA LEU A 45 -10.94 -12.43 6.72
C LEU A 45 -10.70 -13.66 5.83
N ASN A 46 -11.60 -13.91 4.89
CA ASN A 46 -11.35 -14.86 3.81
C ASN A 46 -10.39 -14.22 2.78
N ILE A 47 -9.11 -14.19 3.12
CA ILE A 47 -8.04 -13.49 2.38
C ILE A 47 -6.76 -14.34 2.36
N VAL A 48 -5.97 -14.19 1.31
CA VAL A 48 -4.60 -14.68 1.21
C VAL A 48 -3.69 -13.46 1.04
N VAL A 49 -2.69 -13.35 1.92
CA VAL A 49 -1.75 -12.22 1.94
C VAL A 49 -0.37 -12.68 1.48
N ASP A 50 0.13 -12.09 0.39
CA ASP A 50 1.51 -12.24 -0.06
C ASP A 50 2.37 -11.07 0.45
N HIS A 51 3.69 -11.26 0.57
CA HIS A 51 4.62 -10.25 1.07
C HIS A 51 5.58 -9.75 -0.02
N VAL A 52 5.79 -8.44 -0.06
CA VAL A 52 7.07 -7.86 -0.46
C VAL A 52 7.69 -7.24 0.77
N HIS A 53 8.87 -7.71 1.15
CA HIS A 53 9.58 -7.22 2.32
C HIS A 53 10.99 -6.81 1.96
N SER A 54 11.40 -5.63 2.42
CA SER A 54 12.80 -5.21 2.46
C SER A 54 13.32 -5.26 3.89
N PRO A 55 14.43 -5.98 4.17
CA PRO A 55 15.07 -5.94 5.49
C PRO A 55 15.87 -4.65 5.72
N ASP A 56 15.99 -3.79 4.71
CA ASP A 56 16.68 -2.52 4.80
C ASP A 56 15.96 -1.56 5.76
N LYS A 57 16.74 -0.97 6.67
CA LYS A 57 16.27 -0.06 7.72
C LYS A 57 16.60 1.41 7.43
N SER A 58 16.83 1.77 6.17
CA SER A 58 17.01 3.17 5.78
C SER A 58 15.67 3.82 5.45
N THR A 59 15.70 5.11 5.15
CA THR A 59 14.54 5.84 4.61
C THR A 59 14.35 5.60 3.10
N ASN A 60 15.19 4.81 2.45
CA ASN A 60 15.07 4.46 1.03
C ASN A 60 15.25 2.94 0.83
N PRO A 61 14.39 2.10 1.43
CA PRO A 61 14.52 0.66 1.33
C PRO A 61 14.35 0.23 -0.13
N PRO A 62 15.21 -0.64 -0.68
CA PRO A 62 14.96 -1.25 -1.97
C PRO A 62 13.75 -2.17 -1.83
N LEU A 63 12.73 -1.97 -2.67
CA LEU A 63 11.54 -2.84 -2.73
C LEU A 63 11.47 -3.50 -4.11
N ALA A 64 11.14 -4.79 -4.13
CA ALA A 64 11.06 -5.57 -5.38
C ALA A 64 9.94 -5.11 -6.33
N ILE A 65 9.00 -4.27 -5.86
CA ILE A 65 7.97 -3.64 -6.69
C ILE A 65 8.54 -2.55 -7.60
N TYR A 66 9.69 -1.95 -7.25
CA TYR A 66 10.24 -0.81 -7.98
C TYR A 66 10.68 -1.24 -9.38
N GLY A 67 10.10 -0.60 -10.40
CA GLY A 67 10.33 -0.93 -11.81
C GLY A 67 9.50 -2.10 -12.34
N ASN A 68 8.70 -2.77 -11.50
CA ASN A 68 7.79 -3.83 -11.93
C ASN A 68 6.38 -3.26 -12.21
N ALA A 69 6.01 -3.12 -13.48
CA ALA A 69 4.70 -2.59 -13.88
C ALA A 69 3.52 -3.51 -13.49
N ASP A 70 3.78 -4.79 -13.25
CA ASP A 70 2.77 -5.81 -12.95
C ASP A 70 2.74 -6.19 -11.45
N TYR A 71 3.43 -5.45 -10.56
CA TYR A 71 3.61 -5.88 -9.17
C TYR A 71 2.30 -6.16 -8.42
N ALA A 72 1.23 -5.44 -8.75
CA ALA A 72 -0.09 -5.57 -8.12
C ALA A 72 -1.08 -6.44 -8.93
N LYS A 73 -0.67 -7.01 -10.08
CA LYS A 73 -1.57 -7.75 -10.96
C LYS A 73 -2.10 -9.02 -10.27
N GLY A 74 -3.42 -9.17 -10.27
CA GLY A 74 -4.09 -10.32 -9.66
C GLY A 74 -4.25 -10.24 -8.14
N TYR A 75 -3.99 -9.05 -7.56
CA TYR A 75 -4.36 -8.70 -6.19
C TYR A 75 -5.63 -7.84 -6.20
N ASP A 76 -6.47 -8.05 -5.20
CA ASP A 76 -7.68 -7.25 -4.96
C ASP A 76 -7.37 -5.99 -4.15
N VAL A 77 -6.27 -5.98 -3.38
CA VAL A 77 -5.83 -4.83 -2.58
C VAL A 77 -4.32 -4.86 -2.37
N VAL A 78 -3.70 -3.69 -2.30
CA VAL A 78 -2.30 -3.54 -1.85
C VAL A 78 -2.28 -2.83 -0.49
N ILE A 79 -1.57 -3.40 0.46
CA ILE A 79 -1.37 -2.82 1.79
C ILE A 79 0.05 -2.26 1.83
N HIS A 80 0.16 -0.94 1.85
CA HIS A 80 1.39 -0.20 2.04
C HIS A 80 1.66 -0.03 3.53
N ASP A 81 2.75 -0.63 3.99
CA ASP A 81 3.29 -0.47 5.34
C ASP A 81 4.76 -0.06 5.30
N GLU A 82 5.34 0.18 4.12
CA GLU A 82 6.73 0.61 3.97
C GLU A 82 6.96 2.07 4.43
N CYS A 83 8.17 2.38 4.90
CA CYS A 83 8.65 3.75 5.09
C CYS A 83 9.78 4.09 4.12
N ALA A 84 9.41 4.56 2.92
CA ALA A 84 10.31 4.99 1.86
C ALA A 84 10.39 6.52 1.75
N ALA A 85 10.65 7.19 2.88
CA ALA A 85 10.62 8.65 3.01
C ALA A 85 11.65 9.41 2.15
N ALA A 86 12.77 8.77 1.79
CA ALA A 86 13.82 9.33 0.95
C ALA A 86 13.76 8.84 -0.50
N GLN A 87 12.77 8.01 -0.86
CA GLN A 87 12.50 7.70 -2.26
C GLN A 87 11.81 8.92 -2.92
N THR A 88 12.51 9.58 -3.84
CA THR A 88 12.08 10.85 -4.43
C THR A 88 11.98 10.82 -5.94
N ASP A 89 12.27 9.68 -6.58
CA ASP A 89 12.21 9.54 -8.04
C ASP A 89 10.76 9.52 -8.53
N PRO A 90 10.31 10.53 -9.30
CA PRO A 90 8.95 10.58 -9.80
C PRO A 90 8.54 9.38 -10.66
N LYS A 91 9.49 8.70 -11.32
CA LYS A 91 9.21 7.49 -12.12
C LYS A 91 8.88 6.31 -11.22
N ILE A 92 9.65 6.12 -10.14
CA ILE A 92 9.38 5.06 -9.15
C ILE A 92 8.02 5.33 -8.49
N ILE A 93 7.78 6.56 -8.06
CA ILE A 93 6.51 6.97 -7.43
C ILE A 93 5.34 6.77 -8.39
N ALA A 94 5.49 7.13 -9.66
CA ALA A 94 4.45 6.88 -10.67
C ALA A 94 4.19 5.37 -10.87
N GLY A 95 5.22 4.54 -10.81
CA GLY A 95 5.08 3.07 -10.86
C GLY A 95 4.31 2.51 -9.66
N VAL A 96 4.62 2.98 -8.44
CA VAL A 96 3.86 2.62 -7.23
C VAL A 96 2.40 3.06 -7.33
N LEU A 97 2.12 4.24 -7.90
CA LEU A 97 0.76 4.75 -8.03
C LEU A 97 -0.03 4.12 -9.20
N ALA A 98 0.64 3.48 -10.16
CA ALA A 98 0.01 3.04 -11.41
C ALA A 98 -1.15 2.05 -11.18
N PRO A 99 -1.00 0.98 -10.38
CA PRO A 99 -2.12 0.05 -10.16
C PRO A 99 -3.32 0.69 -9.48
N HIS A 100 -3.08 1.65 -8.60
CA HIS A 100 -4.13 2.37 -7.89
C HIS A 100 -4.94 3.28 -8.79
N ARG A 101 -4.27 3.95 -9.73
CA ARG A 101 -4.94 4.73 -10.79
C ARG A 101 -5.72 3.83 -11.75
N SER A 102 -5.31 2.58 -11.89
CA SER A 102 -6.02 1.55 -12.66
C SER A 102 -7.14 0.85 -11.88
N GLY A 103 -7.44 1.29 -10.65
CA GLY A 103 -8.60 0.85 -9.87
C GLY A 103 -8.33 -0.19 -8.78
N ILE A 104 -7.07 -0.62 -8.58
CA ILE A 104 -6.73 -1.49 -7.45
C ILE A 104 -6.73 -0.63 -6.17
N PRO A 105 -7.56 -0.91 -5.16
CA PRO A 105 -7.55 -0.14 -3.92
C PRO A 105 -6.23 -0.35 -3.16
N GLY A 106 -5.84 0.64 -2.35
CA GLY A 106 -4.73 0.49 -1.43
C GLY A 106 -5.03 0.97 -0.01
N VAL A 107 -4.40 0.32 0.96
CA VAL A 107 -4.47 0.63 2.39
C VAL A 107 -3.10 1.13 2.81
N ASN A 108 -3.02 2.34 3.34
CA ASN A 108 -1.74 2.97 3.72
C ASN A 108 -1.65 3.04 5.25
N LEU A 109 -0.73 2.29 5.83
CA LEU A 109 -0.57 2.16 7.27
C LEU A 109 0.48 3.14 7.78
N HIS A 110 0.07 4.04 8.67
CA HIS A 110 0.96 4.87 9.50
C HIS A 110 2.15 5.49 8.73
N CYS A 111 3.33 4.86 8.77
CA CYS A 111 4.55 5.38 8.14
C CYS A 111 4.55 5.33 6.62
N ALA A 112 3.70 4.51 5.99
CA ALA A 112 3.48 4.54 4.55
C ALA A 112 3.07 5.93 4.06
N MET A 113 2.32 6.66 4.87
CA MET A 113 1.90 8.03 4.54
C MET A 113 3.09 9.01 4.44
N HIS A 114 4.24 8.64 5.01
CA HIS A 114 5.47 9.42 5.03
C HIS A 114 6.44 9.05 3.89
N SER A 115 6.08 8.08 3.06
CA SER A 115 6.84 7.69 1.87
C SER A 115 6.71 8.72 0.74
N TYR A 116 7.65 8.69 -0.21
CA TYR A 116 7.50 9.36 -1.51
C TYR A 116 7.34 10.89 -1.48
N ARG A 117 7.83 11.53 -0.41
CA ARG A 117 7.79 12.99 -0.25
C ARG A 117 9.01 13.62 -0.89
N PHE A 118 8.83 14.65 -1.72
CA PHE A 118 9.94 15.37 -2.33
C PHE A 118 9.61 16.85 -2.61
N GLY A 119 10.65 17.64 -2.87
CA GLY A 119 10.57 19.10 -2.92
C GLY A 119 10.35 19.71 -1.53
N ASP A 120 9.76 20.91 -1.47
CA ASP A 120 9.45 21.61 -0.21
C ASP A 120 8.10 21.12 0.38
N PHE A 121 7.99 19.81 0.63
CA PHE A 121 6.76 19.16 1.10
C PHE A 121 6.35 19.54 2.54
N ARG A 122 7.16 20.36 3.23
CA ARG A 122 6.81 20.95 4.53
C ARG A 122 5.90 22.17 4.39
N LYS A 123 5.80 22.73 3.19
CA LYS A 123 4.82 23.77 2.83
C LYS A 123 3.65 23.14 2.08
N PRO A 124 2.47 23.79 2.05
CA PRO A 124 1.34 23.31 1.26
C PRO A 124 1.75 23.03 -0.19
N VAL A 125 1.53 21.80 -0.65
CA VAL A 125 1.82 21.39 -2.02
C VAL A 125 0.63 21.71 -2.91
N LYS A 126 0.89 22.35 -4.05
CA LYS A 126 -0.15 22.70 -5.02
C LYS A 126 -0.74 21.43 -5.65
N ALA A 127 -2.06 21.31 -5.63
CA ALA A 127 -2.78 20.24 -6.35
C ALA A 127 -2.35 20.20 -7.83
N GLY A 128 -2.21 18.98 -8.35
CA GLY A 128 -1.74 18.69 -9.70
C GLY A 128 -0.21 18.62 -9.84
N ALA A 129 0.58 19.14 -8.88
CA ALA A 129 2.04 19.14 -8.97
C ALA A 129 2.65 17.74 -8.96
N ALA A 130 3.89 17.62 -9.45
CA ALA A 130 4.61 16.34 -9.48
C ALA A 130 4.77 15.73 -8.08
N ASN A 131 5.08 16.56 -7.07
CA ASN A 131 5.21 16.14 -5.68
C ASN A 131 3.87 16.06 -4.92
N ALA A 132 2.75 16.35 -5.58
CA ALA A 132 1.42 16.18 -5.00
C ALA A 132 0.91 14.74 -5.16
N LYS A 133 1.46 13.96 -6.10
CA LYS A 133 0.82 12.72 -6.58
C LYS A 133 0.61 11.65 -5.51
N TRP A 134 1.55 11.54 -4.57
CA TRP A 134 1.38 10.65 -3.42
C TRP A 134 0.29 11.16 -2.46
N PHE A 135 0.30 12.46 -2.15
CA PHE A 135 -0.67 13.09 -1.25
C PHE A 135 -2.10 13.06 -1.80
N GLU A 136 -2.26 13.27 -3.10
CA GLU A 136 -3.54 13.15 -3.80
C GLU A 136 -4.10 11.72 -3.71
N TYR A 137 -3.22 10.72 -3.79
CA TYR A 137 -3.61 9.32 -3.67
C TYR A 137 -4.03 8.95 -2.24
N ILE A 138 -3.23 9.32 -1.22
CA ILE A 138 -3.55 8.99 0.18
C ILE A 138 -4.58 9.95 0.80
N GLY A 139 -4.96 11.02 0.10
CA GLY A 139 -5.93 12.02 0.55
C GLY A 139 -5.43 13.00 1.61
N LEU A 140 -4.14 12.97 1.95
CA LEU A 140 -3.54 13.91 2.90
C LEU A 140 -2.08 14.22 2.57
N GLN A 141 -1.62 15.41 2.95
CA GLN A 141 -0.23 15.79 2.87
C GLN A 141 0.48 15.51 4.20
N SER A 142 1.48 14.63 4.17
CA SER A 142 2.38 14.42 5.31
C SER A 142 3.60 15.34 5.24
N THR A 143 3.91 16.02 6.35
CA THR A 143 5.02 16.98 6.47
C THR A 143 6.21 16.49 7.30
N GLY A 144 6.05 15.40 8.06
CA GLY A 144 7.08 14.83 8.93
C GLY A 144 6.74 13.41 9.37
N HIS A 145 7.71 12.71 9.94
CA HIS A 145 7.41 11.56 10.80
C HIS A 145 6.98 12.13 12.16
N GLY A 146 5.93 11.58 12.76
CA GLY A 146 5.64 11.84 14.17
C GLY A 146 6.61 11.07 15.08
N PRO A 147 6.82 11.51 16.32
CA PRO A 147 7.32 10.63 17.38
C PRO A 147 6.31 9.53 17.72
#